data_AF-A0A0N1B4V0-F1
#
_entry.id   AF-A0A0N1B4V0-F1
#
_cell.length_a   1.000
_cell.length_b   1.000
_cell.length_c   1.000
_cell.angle_alpha   90.00
_cell.angle_beta   90.00
_cell.angle_gamma   90.00
#
_symmetry.space_group_name_H-M   'P 1'
#
loop_
_entity.id
_entity.type
_entity.pdbx_description
1 polymer ?
#
loop_
_entity_poly.entity_id
_entity_poly.type
_entity_poly.pdbx_seq_one_letter_code
_entity_poly.pdbx_strand_id
1 'polypeptide(L)'
;MRFVWDEWNITATYSRVDEKLIEACNRLSWRGNCALTIGIAEWIVTRFSKLDSDSDPRRFLEAAWIGIIDPVLVHQPVIDDDTWRGPVRGPMSMAMTFVADALFAEEAAQQANMNPVWAAAFARHVLPNTQAFGNWLNSGVDVLSAISPALDESEVDWFDVSLNRGGLVCPEMLDAAMRFGDPRTHLKVYMDSVTATGNPYIRLNQFPSA
;
A
#
# COMPACT_ATOMS: atom_id res chain seq x y z
N MET A 1 27.38 -3.72 5.49
CA MET A 1 26.01 -3.23 5.74
C MET A 1 25.49 -3.95 6.97
N ARG A 2 25.00 -3.26 8.00
CA ARG A 2 24.43 -3.89 9.21
C ARG A 2 22.91 -3.81 9.08
N PHE A 3 22.24 -4.95 9.07
CA PHE A 3 20.78 -5.01 9.06
C PHE A 3 20.29 -4.92 10.50
N VAL A 4 19.32 -4.02 10.74
CA VAL A 4 18.70 -3.83 12.06
C VAL A 4 17.54 -4.82 12.28
N TRP A 5 16.97 -5.32 11.18
CA TRP A 5 15.86 -6.27 11.19
C TRP A 5 16.25 -7.62 11.76
N ASP A 6 15.42 -8.10 12.70
CA ASP A 6 15.45 -9.44 13.28
C ASP A 6 14.00 -9.90 13.49
N GLU A 7 13.62 -11.00 12.85
CA GLU A 7 12.27 -11.59 12.90
C GLU A 7 11.88 -12.06 14.29
N TRP A 8 12.87 -12.29 15.16
CA TRP A 8 12.63 -12.65 16.55
C TRP A 8 12.30 -11.43 17.44
N ASN A 9 12.37 -10.20 16.89
CA ASN A 9 12.12 -8.95 17.62
C ASN A 9 11.09 -8.03 16.93
N ILE A 10 10.01 -8.63 16.44
CA ILE A 10 8.90 -7.94 15.79
C ILE A 10 8.20 -6.92 16.72
N THR A 11 8.21 -7.15 18.03
CA THR A 11 7.54 -6.29 19.01
C THR A 11 8.18 -4.90 19.09
N ALA A 12 9.51 -4.81 18.91
CA ALA A 12 10.20 -3.52 18.89
C ALA A 12 9.77 -2.66 17.68
N THR A 13 9.43 -3.28 16.55
CA THR A 13 9.00 -2.59 15.33
C THR A 13 7.60 -1.98 15.41
N TYR A 14 6.69 -2.52 16.23
CA TYR A 14 5.32 -2.00 16.39
C TYR A 14 5.15 -1.05 17.57
N SER A 15 6.09 -1.03 18.51
CA SER A 15 5.96 -0.32 19.79
C SER A 15 5.98 1.21 19.73
N ARG A 16 6.26 1.82 18.57
CA ARG A 16 6.38 3.29 18.41
C ARG A 16 5.53 3.79 17.25
N VAL A 17 4.22 3.64 17.38
CA VAL A 17 3.25 4.24 16.46
C VAL A 17 3.13 5.75 16.71
N ASP A 18 2.99 6.50 15.62
CA ASP A 18 2.95 7.96 15.61
C ASP A 18 1.49 8.42 15.70
N GLU A 19 1.09 8.97 16.85
CA GLU A 19 -0.30 9.40 17.11
C GLU A 19 -0.81 10.39 16.06
N LYS A 20 0.04 11.27 15.55
CA LYS A 20 -0.36 12.23 14.50
C LYS A 20 -0.67 11.52 13.19
N LEU A 21 0.10 10.48 12.87
CA LEU A 21 -0.16 9.68 11.68
C LEU A 21 -1.44 8.86 11.83
N ILE A 22 -1.73 8.33 13.03
CA ILE A 22 -3.00 7.66 13.32
C ILE A 22 -4.17 8.62 13.08
N GLU A 23 -4.11 9.82 13.67
CA GLU A 23 -5.14 10.84 13.48
C GLU A 23 -5.32 11.23 12.00
N ALA A 24 -4.22 11.30 11.24
CA ALA A 24 -4.29 11.58 9.81
C ALA A 24 -4.92 10.43 9.03
N CYS A 25 -4.53 9.18 9.29
CA CYS A 25 -5.07 8.00 8.62
C CYS A 25 -6.57 7.79 8.93
N ASN A 26 -7.04 8.22 10.12
CA ASN A 26 -8.47 8.26 10.46
C ASN A 26 -9.29 9.21 9.58
N ARG A 27 -8.65 10.21 8.96
CA ARG A 27 -9.30 11.16 8.04
C ARG A 27 -9.21 10.74 6.59
N LEU A 28 -8.54 9.62 6.29
CA LEU A 28 -8.45 9.07 4.94
C LEU A 28 -9.54 8.02 4.73
N SER A 29 -10.02 7.92 3.51
CA SER A 29 -10.87 6.80 3.11
C SER A 29 -10.13 5.48 3.16
N TRP A 30 -10.84 4.37 2.95
CA TRP A 30 -10.21 3.07 2.74
C TRP A 30 -9.19 3.11 1.57
N ARG A 31 -9.56 3.69 0.41
CA ARG A 31 -8.63 3.81 -0.74
C ARG A 31 -7.41 4.64 -0.40
N GLY A 32 -7.58 5.73 0.36
CA GLY A 32 -6.48 6.56 0.81
C GLY A 32 -5.51 5.78 1.71
N ASN A 33 -6.03 5.03 2.68
CA ASN A 33 -5.22 4.20 3.56
C ASN A 33 -4.50 3.06 2.81
N CYS A 34 -5.17 2.39 1.87
CA CYS A 34 -4.53 1.37 1.01
C CYS A 34 -3.42 1.98 0.15
N ALA A 35 -3.69 3.11 -0.51
CA ALA A 35 -2.70 3.79 -1.35
C ALA A 35 -1.45 4.19 -0.54
N LEU A 36 -1.66 4.74 0.65
CA LEU A 36 -0.55 5.10 1.54
C LEU A 36 0.27 3.87 1.95
N THR A 37 -0.41 2.78 2.30
CA THR A 37 0.23 1.51 2.66
C THR A 37 1.07 0.95 1.51
N ILE A 38 0.52 0.96 0.28
CA ILE A 38 1.22 0.48 -0.92
C ILE A 38 2.46 1.35 -1.20
N GLY A 39 2.32 2.68 -1.17
CA GLY A 39 3.46 3.57 -1.36
C GLY A 39 4.56 3.36 -0.30
N ILE A 40 4.21 3.13 0.96
CA ILE A 40 5.18 2.81 2.02
C ILE A 40 5.86 1.46 1.74
N ALA A 41 5.11 0.46 1.31
CA ALA A 41 5.65 -0.83 0.92
C ALA A 41 6.62 -0.72 -0.26
N GLU A 42 6.35 0.15 -1.23
CA GLU A 42 7.28 0.44 -2.34
C GLU A 42 8.61 1.02 -1.87
N TRP A 43 8.62 1.90 -0.85
CA TRP A 43 9.87 2.38 -0.23
C TRP A 43 10.69 1.23 0.36
N ILE A 44 10.02 0.30 1.05
CA ILE A 44 10.66 -0.86 1.66
C ILE A 44 11.20 -1.79 0.57
N VAL A 45 10.37 -2.22 -0.38
CA VAL A 45 10.76 -3.13 -1.47
C VAL A 45 11.85 -2.53 -2.34
N THR A 46 11.74 -1.24 -2.72
CA THR A 46 12.76 -0.55 -3.52
C THR A 46 14.13 -0.59 -2.85
N ARG A 47 14.17 -0.41 -1.53
CA ARG A 47 15.43 -0.49 -0.79
C ARG A 47 16.10 -1.85 -0.93
N PHE A 48 15.34 -2.93 -0.81
CA PHE A 48 15.87 -4.30 -0.80
C PHE A 48 15.99 -4.92 -2.20
N SER A 49 15.33 -4.36 -3.21
CA SER A 49 15.35 -4.84 -4.60
C SER A 49 16.74 -4.88 -5.27
N LYS A 50 17.73 -4.18 -4.72
CA LYS A 50 19.12 -4.25 -5.19
C LYS A 50 19.91 -5.42 -4.60
N LEU A 51 19.36 -6.05 -3.56
CA LEU A 51 19.98 -7.14 -2.80
C LEU A 51 19.31 -8.49 -3.09
N ASP A 52 18.14 -8.47 -3.71
CA ASP A 52 17.39 -9.65 -4.14
C ASP A 52 16.85 -9.43 -5.55
N SER A 53 17.05 -10.40 -6.44
CA SER A 53 16.60 -10.31 -7.84
C SER A 53 15.15 -10.74 -8.03
N ASP A 54 14.50 -11.26 -6.99
CA ASP A 54 13.10 -11.68 -7.05
C ASP A 54 12.19 -10.47 -7.34
N SER A 55 11.44 -10.57 -8.43
CA SER A 55 10.54 -9.51 -8.88
C SER A 55 9.16 -9.58 -8.23
N ASP A 56 8.82 -10.66 -7.54
CA ASP A 56 7.46 -10.92 -7.07
C ASP A 56 6.93 -9.85 -6.12
N PRO A 57 7.72 -9.28 -5.17
CA PRO A 57 7.24 -8.19 -4.34
C PRO A 57 6.84 -6.96 -5.15
N ARG A 58 7.66 -6.59 -6.15
CA ARG A 58 7.35 -5.45 -7.01
C ARG A 58 6.11 -5.73 -7.85
N ARG A 59 6.00 -6.92 -8.45
CA ARG A 59 4.82 -7.31 -9.24
C ARG A 59 3.56 -7.30 -8.39
N PHE A 60 3.63 -7.78 -7.15
CA PHE A 60 2.48 -7.72 -6.25
C PHE A 60 2.09 -6.27 -5.94
N LEU A 61 3.04 -5.38 -5.61
CA LEU A 61 2.75 -3.97 -5.36
C LEU A 61 2.17 -3.26 -6.59
N GLU A 62 2.65 -3.58 -7.79
CA GLU A 62 2.08 -3.06 -9.05
C GLU A 62 0.63 -3.52 -9.24
N ALA A 63 0.33 -4.79 -8.95
CA ALA A 63 -1.03 -5.27 -8.99
C ALA A 63 -1.89 -4.66 -7.87
N ALA A 64 -1.34 -4.44 -6.68
CA ALA A 64 -2.05 -3.90 -5.53
C ALA A 64 -2.69 -2.53 -5.82
N TRP A 65 -2.06 -1.69 -6.63
CA TRP A 65 -2.66 -0.43 -7.11
C TRP A 65 -3.96 -0.64 -7.90
N ILE A 66 -4.09 -1.73 -8.65
CA ILE A 66 -5.34 -2.14 -9.30
C ILE A 66 -6.33 -2.67 -8.25
N GLY A 67 -5.84 -3.40 -7.25
CA GLY A 67 -6.64 -3.88 -6.12
C GLY A 67 -7.33 -2.78 -5.30
N ILE A 68 -6.80 -1.56 -5.28
CA ILE A 68 -7.47 -0.39 -4.66
C ILE A 68 -8.79 -0.05 -5.38
N ILE A 69 -8.89 -0.32 -6.68
CA ILE A 69 -10.13 -0.11 -7.43
C ILE A 69 -11.14 -1.16 -6.97
N ASP A 70 -10.74 -2.42 -7.10
CA ASP A 70 -11.50 -3.59 -6.64
C ASP A 70 -10.54 -4.75 -6.29
N PRO A 71 -10.48 -5.20 -5.02
CA PRO A 71 -9.64 -6.32 -4.61
C PRO A 71 -9.93 -7.63 -5.35
N VAL A 72 -11.13 -7.79 -5.92
CA VAL A 72 -11.48 -8.98 -6.72
C VAL A 72 -10.57 -9.11 -7.95
N LEU A 73 -10.07 -8.00 -8.49
CA LEU A 73 -9.21 -7.98 -9.69
C LEU A 73 -7.80 -8.50 -9.44
N VAL A 74 -7.42 -8.80 -8.20
CA VAL A 74 -6.06 -9.18 -7.82
C VAL A 74 -6.01 -10.48 -7.01
N HIS A 75 -4.88 -11.17 -7.09
CA HIS A 75 -4.59 -12.32 -6.24
C HIS A 75 -3.83 -11.87 -4.99
N GLN A 76 -4.28 -12.33 -3.82
CA GLN A 76 -3.51 -12.21 -2.60
C GLN A 76 -2.23 -13.05 -2.73
N PRO A 77 -1.06 -12.53 -2.30
CA PRO A 77 0.18 -13.26 -2.39
C PRO A 77 0.19 -14.39 -1.37
N VAL A 78 0.71 -15.55 -1.77
CA VAL A 78 1.04 -16.63 -0.84
C VAL A 78 2.50 -16.46 -0.46
N ILE A 79 2.74 -16.06 0.78
CA ILE A 79 4.09 -15.85 1.32
C ILE A 79 4.46 -17.11 2.11
N ASP A 80 5.57 -17.73 1.71
CA ASP A 80 6.15 -18.88 2.43
C ASP A 80 7.23 -18.40 3.39
N ASP A 81 6.94 -18.42 4.68
CA ASP A 81 7.82 -17.92 5.75
C ASP A 81 9.22 -18.59 5.74
N ASP A 82 9.33 -19.83 5.28
CA ASP A 82 10.61 -20.53 5.22
C ASP A 82 11.54 -19.98 4.12
N THR A 83 10.97 -19.46 3.03
CA THR A 83 11.70 -18.90 1.89
C THR A 83 11.76 -17.38 1.90
N TRP A 84 10.90 -16.72 2.69
CA TRP A 84 10.77 -15.27 2.80
C TRP A 84 11.30 -14.69 4.11
N ARG A 85 12.28 -15.35 4.72
CA ARG A 85 12.96 -14.92 5.96
C ARG A 85 14.28 -14.19 5.74
N GLY A 86 14.81 -13.65 6.84
CA GLY A 86 16.12 -13.03 6.95
C GLY A 86 16.14 -11.52 6.66
N PRO A 87 17.34 -10.91 6.65
CA PRO A 87 17.52 -9.46 6.67
C PRO A 87 17.09 -8.71 5.39
N VAL A 88 16.79 -9.44 4.31
CA VAL A 88 16.45 -8.89 3.00
C VAL A 88 15.03 -9.29 2.60
N ARG A 89 14.73 -10.59 2.57
CA ARG A 89 13.40 -11.09 2.20
C ARG A 89 12.36 -10.88 3.28
N GLY A 90 12.73 -10.96 4.56
CA GLY A 90 11.81 -10.70 5.68
C GLY A 90 11.13 -9.33 5.60
N PRO A 91 11.88 -8.22 5.42
CA PRO A 91 11.27 -6.90 5.25
C PRO A 91 10.40 -6.75 4.00
N MET A 92 10.75 -7.40 2.89
CA MET A 92 9.92 -7.37 1.69
C MET A 92 8.63 -8.17 1.89
N SER A 93 8.71 -9.32 2.54
CA SER A 93 7.56 -10.12 2.96
C SER A 93 6.61 -9.32 3.84
N MET A 94 7.13 -8.70 4.91
CA MET A 94 6.33 -7.84 5.78
C MET A 94 5.66 -6.68 5.02
N ALA A 95 6.36 -6.06 4.07
CA ALA A 95 5.78 -5.01 3.23
C ALA A 95 4.60 -5.54 2.37
N MET A 96 4.72 -6.73 1.80
CA MET A 96 3.63 -7.39 1.09
C MET A 96 2.47 -7.73 2.04
N THR A 97 2.75 -8.22 3.25
CA THR A 97 1.74 -8.52 4.27
C THR A 97 0.92 -7.29 4.63
N PHE A 98 1.54 -6.13 4.90
CA PHE A 98 0.79 -4.90 5.19
C PHE A 98 -0.18 -4.51 4.07
N VAL A 99 0.24 -4.68 2.82
CA VAL A 99 -0.60 -4.39 1.66
C VAL A 99 -1.71 -5.42 1.49
N ALA A 100 -1.40 -6.71 1.70
CA ALA A 100 -2.40 -7.76 1.67
C ALA A 100 -3.47 -7.56 2.75
N ASP A 101 -3.06 -7.22 3.97
CA ASP A 101 -3.98 -6.90 5.06
C ASP A 101 -4.83 -5.68 4.72
N ALA A 102 -4.23 -4.60 4.19
CA ALA A 102 -4.97 -3.42 3.78
C ALA A 102 -6.03 -3.68 2.69
N LEU A 103 -5.74 -4.58 1.75
CA LEU A 103 -6.62 -4.86 0.61
C LEU A 103 -7.68 -5.94 0.88
N PHE A 104 -7.32 -7.00 1.62
CA PHE A 104 -8.09 -8.25 1.64
C PHE A 104 -8.68 -8.62 3.00
N ALA A 105 -8.14 -8.13 4.11
CA ALA A 105 -8.67 -8.54 5.41
C ALA A 105 -10.01 -7.83 5.69
N GLU A 106 -11.09 -8.62 5.87
CA GLU A 106 -12.42 -8.10 6.20
C GLU A 106 -12.41 -7.32 7.54
N GLU A 107 -11.63 -7.79 8.51
CA GLU A 107 -11.37 -7.07 9.77
C GLU A 107 -10.50 -5.82 9.55
N ALA A 108 -9.64 -5.81 8.52
CA ALA A 108 -8.89 -4.62 8.15
C ALA A 108 -9.76 -3.55 7.50
N ALA A 109 -10.98 -3.82 7.06
CA ALA A 109 -11.92 -2.72 6.77
C ALA A 109 -12.22 -1.88 8.02
N GLN A 110 -12.16 -2.49 9.22
CA GLN A 110 -12.32 -1.79 10.51
C GLN A 110 -11.01 -1.21 11.06
N GLN A 111 -9.85 -1.63 10.54
CA GLN A 111 -8.51 -1.18 10.98
C GLN A 111 -7.64 -0.66 9.81
N ALA A 112 -8.25 -0.25 8.70
CA ALA A 112 -7.53 0.13 7.48
C ALA A 112 -6.57 1.28 7.73
N ASN A 113 -6.94 2.17 8.65
CA ASN A 113 -6.16 3.27 9.18
C ASN A 113 -4.85 2.85 9.88
N MET A 114 -4.77 1.63 10.43
CA MET A 114 -3.60 1.17 11.18
C MET A 114 -2.52 0.55 10.29
N ASN A 115 -2.88 -0.05 9.16
CA ASN A 115 -1.92 -0.61 8.20
C ASN A 115 -0.85 0.39 7.72
N PRO A 116 -1.18 1.61 7.26
CA PRO A 116 -0.15 2.57 6.88
C PRO A 116 0.67 3.05 8.08
N VAL A 117 0.10 3.09 9.28
CA VAL A 117 0.80 3.48 10.51
C VAL A 117 1.86 2.43 10.88
N TRP A 118 1.49 1.15 10.86
CA TRP A 118 2.41 0.04 11.11
C TRP A 118 3.47 -0.07 10.02
N ALA A 119 3.08 0.03 8.75
CA ALA A 119 4.01 0.05 7.63
C ALA A 119 5.00 1.22 7.74
N ALA A 120 4.56 2.41 8.17
CA ALA A 120 5.45 3.56 8.34
C ALA A 120 6.42 3.39 9.50
N ALA A 121 5.98 2.84 10.64
CA ALA A 121 6.85 2.51 11.76
C ALA A 121 7.92 1.48 11.33
N PHE A 122 7.49 0.47 10.56
CA PHE A 122 8.37 -0.54 10.00
C PHE A 122 9.37 0.04 9.00
N ALA A 123 8.92 0.87 8.06
CA ALA A 123 9.76 1.57 7.10
C ALA A 123 10.84 2.41 7.81
N ARG A 124 10.48 3.15 8.86
CA ARG A 124 11.45 3.92 9.66
C ARG A 124 12.50 3.04 10.35
N HIS A 125 12.14 1.82 10.72
CA HIS A 125 13.06 0.87 11.31
C HIS A 125 14.05 0.29 10.28
N VAL A 126 13.57 -0.02 9.07
CA VAL A 126 14.40 -0.67 8.07
C VAL A 126 15.18 0.32 7.22
N LEU A 127 14.63 1.49 6.84
CA LEU A 127 15.28 2.45 5.94
C LEU A 127 16.57 3.06 6.54
N PRO A 128 17.59 3.37 5.72
CA PRO A 128 18.86 3.92 6.23
C PRO A 128 18.78 5.43 6.49
N ASN A 129 17.88 6.13 5.81
CA ASN A 129 17.60 7.55 5.94
C ASN A 129 16.08 7.71 5.92
N THR A 130 15.52 8.21 7.02
CA THR A 130 14.08 8.37 7.20
C THR A 130 13.58 9.77 6.87
N GLN A 131 14.46 10.73 6.58
CA GLN A 131 14.06 12.12 6.31
C GLN A 131 13.33 12.25 4.99
N ALA A 132 13.87 11.68 3.90
CA ALA A 132 13.22 11.70 2.59
C ALA A 132 11.87 10.96 2.63
N PHE A 133 11.85 9.80 3.29
CA PHE A 133 10.63 9.03 3.52
C PHE A 133 9.60 9.83 4.35
N GLY A 134 10.01 10.50 5.42
CA GLY A 134 9.11 11.29 6.26
C GLY A 134 8.51 12.49 5.52
N ASN A 135 9.31 13.18 4.70
CA ASN A 135 8.82 14.27 3.86
C ASN A 135 7.81 13.77 2.82
N TRP A 136 8.12 12.65 2.17
CA TRP A 136 7.21 12.01 1.23
C TRP A 136 5.91 11.56 1.91
N LEU A 137 6.00 10.92 3.08
CA LEU A 137 4.85 10.44 3.85
C LEU A 137 3.91 11.58 4.22
N ASN A 138 4.45 12.69 4.73
CA ASN A 138 3.65 13.86 5.09
C ASN A 138 2.96 14.46 3.86
N SER A 139 3.70 14.62 2.75
CA SER A 139 3.13 15.13 1.50
C SER A 139 2.05 14.19 0.93
N GLY A 140 2.26 12.87 1.02
CA GLY A 140 1.30 11.87 0.57
C GLY A 140 0.02 11.91 1.39
N VAL A 141 0.12 12.03 2.71
CA VAL A 141 -1.03 12.22 3.60
C VAL A 141 -1.82 13.49 3.25
N ASP A 142 -1.13 14.60 3.01
CA ASP A 142 -1.78 15.87 2.64
C ASP A 142 -2.54 15.75 1.31
N VAL A 143 -1.92 15.13 0.29
CA VAL A 143 -2.57 14.88 -1.00
C VAL A 143 -3.78 13.97 -0.82
N LEU A 144 -3.61 12.82 -0.16
CA LEU A 144 -4.69 11.84 0.04
C LEU A 144 -5.86 12.42 0.84
N SER A 145 -5.59 13.26 1.83
CA SER A 145 -6.63 13.94 2.61
C SER A 145 -7.48 14.88 1.74
N ALA A 146 -6.92 15.44 0.68
CA ALA A 146 -7.64 16.30 -0.25
C ALA A 146 -8.43 15.51 -1.31
N ILE A 147 -7.90 14.38 -1.79
CA ILE A 147 -8.49 13.64 -2.93
C ILE A 147 -9.36 12.44 -2.53
N SER A 148 -9.12 11.86 -1.37
CA SER A 148 -9.81 10.67 -0.89
C SER A 148 -10.01 10.73 0.63
N PRO A 149 -10.71 11.78 1.13
CA PRO A 149 -11.04 11.89 2.54
C PRO A 149 -11.97 10.75 2.99
N ALA A 150 -11.96 10.46 4.29
CA ALA A 150 -12.97 9.61 4.90
C ALA A 150 -14.36 10.19 4.65
N LEU A 151 -15.34 9.32 4.46
CA LEU A 151 -16.73 9.73 4.32
C LEU A 151 -17.31 10.13 5.68
N ASP A 152 -18.18 11.13 5.67
CA ASP A 152 -19.00 11.41 6.84
C ASP A 152 -19.99 10.26 7.07
N GLU A 153 -20.40 10.02 8.32
CA GLU A 153 -21.34 8.94 8.66
C GLU A 153 -22.66 9.02 7.87
N SER A 154 -23.09 10.25 7.54
CA SER A 154 -24.28 10.50 6.72
C SER A 154 -24.11 10.13 5.23
N GLU A 155 -22.89 10.00 4.76
CA GLU A 155 -22.54 9.64 3.37
C GLU A 155 -22.29 8.15 3.20
N VAL A 156 -22.23 7.38 4.30
CA VAL A 156 -22.05 5.93 4.29
C VAL A 156 -23.31 5.25 3.76
N ASP A 157 -23.17 4.51 2.67
CA ASP A 157 -24.20 3.61 2.17
C ASP A 157 -24.04 2.23 2.81
N TRP A 158 -24.90 1.91 3.77
CA TRP A 158 -24.89 0.63 4.48
C TRP A 158 -25.15 -0.59 3.60
N PHE A 159 -25.68 -0.40 2.38
CA PHE A 159 -25.99 -1.47 1.44
C PHE A 159 -24.96 -1.57 0.31
N ASP A 160 -24.18 -0.52 0.04
CA ASP A 160 -23.12 -0.51 -0.96
C ASP A 160 -21.76 -0.12 -0.37
N VAL A 161 -21.09 -1.13 0.18
CA VAL A 161 -19.72 -1.01 0.71
C VAL A 161 -18.67 -0.61 -0.33
N SER A 162 -18.96 -0.72 -1.63
CA SER A 162 -18.01 -0.33 -2.68
C SER A 162 -17.96 1.19 -2.87
N LEU A 163 -19.09 1.88 -2.68
CA LEU A 163 -19.19 3.34 -2.70
C LEU A 163 -18.51 3.96 -1.48
N ASN A 164 -18.47 3.23 -0.36
CA ASN A 164 -17.87 3.70 0.89
C ASN A 164 -16.33 3.74 0.89
N ARG A 165 -15.69 3.34 -0.22
CA ARG A 165 -14.23 3.21 -0.32
C ARG A 165 -13.51 4.54 -0.57
N GLY A 166 -14.24 5.63 -0.84
CA GLY A 166 -13.70 6.96 -1.12
C GLY A 166 -13.27 7.17 -2.58
N GLY A 167 -12.70 8.35 -2.85
CA GLY A 167 -12.25 8.75 -4.19
C GLY A 167 -11.19 7.82 -4.79
N LEU A 168 -11.16 7.73 -6.13
CA LEU A 168 -10.15 6.95 -6.85
C LEU A 168 -8.75 7.53 -6.62
N VAL A 169 -7.78 6.65 -6.37
CA VAL A 169 -6.37 6.99 -6.15
C VAL A 169 -5.50 6.22 -7.12
N CYS A 170 -4.49 6.87 -7.70
CA CYS A 170 -3.49 6.25 -8.57
C CYS A 170 -2.06 6.52 -8.02
N PRO A 171 -1.07 5.70 -8.39
CA PRO A 171 0.30 5.82 -7.87
C PRO A 171 0.90 7.22 -8.05
N GLU A 172 0.64 7.85 -9.21
CA GLU A 172 1.15 9.17 -9.58
C GLU A 172 0.72 10.28 -8.62
N MET A 173 -0.37 10.10 -7.86
CA MET A 173 -0.80 11.07 -6.87
C MET A 173 0.11 11.14 -5.65
N LEU A 174 0.88 10.08 -5.38
CA LEU A 174 1.88 10.08 -4.32
C LEU A 174 3.25 10.59 -4.78
N ASP A 175 3.38 10.96 -6.07
CA ASP A 175 4.57 11.61 -6.59
C ASP A 175 4.41 13.14 -6.53
N ALA A 176 5.09 13.75 -5.55
CA ALA A 176 5.07 15.19 -5.34
C ALA A 176 5.62 16.01 -6.54
N ALA A 177 6.36 15.38 -7.47
CA ALA A 177 6.86 16.03 -8.68
C ALA A 177 5.83 16.06 -9.81
N MET A 178 4.76 15.27 -9.73
CA MET A 178 3.82 15.07 -10.82
C MET A 178 2.58 15.96 -10.67
N ARG A 179 2.18 16.63 -11.76
CA ARG A 179 0.85 17.22 -11.85
C ARG A 179 -0.11 16.14 -12.32
N PHE A 180 -1.05 15.74 -11.47
CA PHE A 180 -2.04 14.73 -11.85
C PHE A 180 -3.29 15.37 -12.46
N GLY A 181 -3.82 14.72 -13.50
CA GLY A 181 -5.08 15.07 -14.16
C GLY A 181 -6.24 14.26 -13.61
N ASP A 182 -7.18 13.88 -14.48
CA ASP A 182 -8.29 12.98 -14.11
C ASP A 182 -7.75 11.62 -13.64
N PRO A 183 -8.01 11.20 -12.39
CA PRO A 183 -7.55 9.93 -11.82
C PRO A 183 -7.92 8.72 -12.68
N ARG A 184 -9.07 8.76 -13.37
CA ARG A 184 -9.54 7.65 -14.22
C ARG A 184 -8.64 7.41 -15.43
N THR A 185 -8.12 8.50 -16.01
CA THR A 185 -7.23 8.41 -17.17
C THR A 185 -5.89 7.79 -16.77
N HIS A 186 -5.33 8.24 -15.63
CA HIS A 186 -4.09 7.68 -15.09
C HIS A 186 -4.25 6.21 -14.70
N LEU A 187 -5.32 5.86 -14.00
CA LEU A 187 -5.61 4.46 -13.65
C LEU A 187 -5.75 3.58 -14.87
N LYS A 188 -6.44 4.03 -15.93
CA LYS A 188 -6.54 3.25 -17.16
C LYS A 188 -5.17 3.00 -17.79
N VAL A 189 -4.35 4.04 -17.93
CA VAL A 189 -2.99 3.91 -18.48
C VAL A 189 -2.14 2.95 -17.63
N TYR A 190 -2.23 3.10 -16.32
CA TYR A 190 -1.55 2.23 -15.37
C TYR A 190 -1.99 0.78 -15.51
N MET A 191 -3.29 0.51 -15.48
CA MET A 191 -3.87 -0.84 -15.64
C MET A 191 -3.46 -1.49 -16.96
N ASP A 192 -3.53 -0.75 -18.08
CA ASP A 192 -3.10 -1.24 -19.40
C ASP A 192 -1.60 -1.61 -19.37
N SER A 193 -0.77 -0.77 -18.72
CA SER A 193 0.67 -1.00 -18.63
C SER A 193 1.02 -2.23 -17.78
N VAL A 194 0.42 -2.40 -16.60
CA VAL A 194 0.72 -3.54 -15.72
C VAL A 194 0.16 -4.83 -16.32
N THR A 195 -1.02 -4.78 -16.95
CA THR A 195 -1.61 -5.93 -17.65
C THR A 195 -0.70 -6.41 -18.79
N ALA A 196 -0.12 -5.47 -19.56
CA ALA A 196 0.78 -5.81 -20.66
C ALA A 196 2.07 -6.53 -20.21
N THR A 197 2.45 -6.43 -18.93
CA THR A 197 3.61 -7.15 -18.38
C THR A 197 3.34 -8.64 -18.12
N GLY A 198 2.09 -9.08 -18.19
CA GLY A 198 1.70 -10.44 -17.80
C GLY A 198 1.82 -10.67 -16.29
N ASN A 199 1.55 -9.63 -15.49
CA ASN A 199 1.66 -9.69 -14.03
C ASN A 199 0.76 -10.81 -13.46
N PRO A 200 1.33 -11.82 -12.76
CA PRO A 200 0.58 -13.00 -12.32
C PRO A 200 -0.43 -12.70 -11.21
N TYR A 201 -0.35 -11.53 -10.58
CA TYR A 201 -1.27 -11.12 -9.53
C TYR A 201 -2.56 -10.47 -10.08
N ILE A 202 -2.67 -10.22 -11.40
CA ILE A 202 -3.87 -9.63 -12.00
C ILE A 202 -4.83 -10.72 -12.52
N ARG A 203 -6.13 -10.60 -12.19
CA ARG A 203 -7.20 -11.48 -12.68
C ARG A 203 -7.77 -10.97 -14.01
N LEU A 204 -7.11 -11.31 -15.11
CA LEU A 204 -7.48 -10.86 -16.46
C LEU A 204 -8.91 -11.27 -16.90
N ASN A 205 -9.44 -12.37 -16.35
CA ASN A 205 -10.76 -12.89 -16.76
C ASN A 205 -11.95 -12.16 -16.11
N GLN A 206 -11.70 -11.14 -15.28
CA GLN A 206 -12.74 -10.42 -14.55
C GLN A 206 -12.92 -8.97 -15.02
N PHE A 207 -12.17 -8.53 -16.04
CA PHE A 207 -12.46 -7.28 -16.71
C PHE A 207 -13.68 -7.47 -17.62
N PRO A 208 -14.75 -6.68 -17.49
CA PRO A 208 -15.81 -6.68 -18.49
C PRO A 208 -15.20 -6.31 -19.84
N SER A 209 -15.46 -7.12 -20.87
CA SER A 209 -15.11 -6.80 -22.24
C SER A 209 -15.65 -5.39 -22.55
N ALA A 210 -14.74 -4.48 -22.90
CA ALA A 210 -15.07 -3.10 -23.26
C ALA A 210 -16.08 -3.01 -24.42
#